data_AF-A0A936RK98-F1
#
_entry.id   AF-A0A936RK98-F1
#
_cell.length_a   1.000
_cell.length_b   1.000
_cell.length_c   1.000
_cell.angle_alpha   90.00
_cell.angle_beta   90.00
_cell.angle_gamma   90.00
#
_symmetry.space_group_name_H-M   'P 1'
#
loop_
_entity.id
_entity.type
_entity.pdbx_description
1 polymer ?
#
loop_
_entity_poly.entity_id
_entity_poly.type
_entity_poly.pdbx_seq_one_letter_code
_entity_poly.pdbx_strand_id
1 'polypeptide(L)'
;MKKQIVLMVMAALFSITAVNAQGGGGQRQTPEERTKATMEKMAPLNLDAEAKAKTEIIISEFNTASQKAMTELRESGADRETMMAKRKELSDARDGKLKLVFTEAQMKQWKDEIEPSLRPQRPGGGGN
;
A
#
# COMPACT_ATOMS: atom_id res chain seq x y z
N MET A 1 2.86 -44.73 -24.72
CA MET A 1 3.40 -43.35 -24.74
C MET A 1 2.38 -42.31 -25.23
N LYS A 2 1.18 -42.24 -24.63
CA LYS A 2 0.17 -41.19 -24.93
C LYS A 2 -0.40 -40.51 -23.68
N LYS A 3 -0.18 -41.07 -22.49
CA LYS A 3 -0.62 -40.50 -21.20
C LYS A 3 0.48 -39.75 -20.44
N GLN A 4 1.73 -39.83 -20.89
CA GLN A 4 2.86 -39.14 -20.24
C GLN A 4 3.18 -37.76 -20.85
N ILE A 5 2.65 -37.46 -22.04
CA ILE A 5 2.78 -36.13 -22.65
C ILE A 5 1.86 -35.12 -21.94
N VAL A 6 0.71 -35.57 -21.43
CA VAL A 6 -0.24 -34.70 -20.69
C VAL A 6 0.34 -34.22 -19.36
N LEU A 7 1.19 -35.02 -18.71
CA LEU A 7 1.81 -34.67 -17.43
C LEU A 7 2.91 -33.60 -17.57
N MET A 8 3.59 -33.54 -18.72
CA MET A 8 4.64 -32.53 -18.96
C MET A 8 4.08 -31.17 -19.39
N VAL A 9 2.88 -31.11 -19.97
CA VAL A 9 2.25 -29.84 -20.37
C VAL A 9 1.64 -29.11 -19.16
N MET A 10 1.17 -29.82 -18.13
CA MET A 10 0.69 -29.17 -16.89
C MET A 10 1.81 -28.62 -16.00
N ALA A 11 3.04 -29.14 -16.13
CA ALA A 11 4.19 -28.62 -15.37
C ALA A 11 4.74 -27.29 -15.92
N ALA A 12 4.43 -26.94 -17.17
CA ALA A 12 4.89 -25.71 -17.82
C ALA A 12 3.99 -24.48 -17.56
N LEU A 13 2.84 -24.64 -16.89
CA LEU A 13 1.91 -23.53 -16.61
C LEU A 13 2.16 -22.81 -15.28
N PHE A 14 3.18 -23.21 -14.51
CA PHE A 14 3.56 -22.56 -13.25
C PHE A 14 4.88 -21.78 -13.29
N SER A 15 5.49 -21.62 -14.47
CA SER A 15 6.76 -20.90 -14.64
C SER A 15 6.60 -19.39 -14.82
N ILE A 16 5.82 -18.75 -13.94
CA ILE A 16 6.00 -17.31 -13.63
C ILE A 16 6.11 -17.18 -12.10
N THR A 17 7.11 -17.82 -11.52
CA THR A 17 7.62 -17.41 -10.23
C THR A 17 8.81 -16.50 -10.50
N ALA A 18 8.57 -15.19 -10.41
CA ALA A 18 9.62 -14.19 -10.49
C ALA A 18 10.63 -14.44 -9.36
N VAL A 19 11.76 -15.01 -9.74
CA VAL A 19 12.96 -15.12 -8.90
C VAL A 19 13.46 -13.70 -8.63
N ASN A 20 13.30 -13.23 -7.39
CA ASN A 20 14.02 -12.07 -6.84
C ASN A 20 14.58 -12.46 -5.47
N ALA A 21 15.60 -13.31 -5.48
CA ALA A 21 16.24 -13.88 -4.30
C ALA A 21 17.71 -13.44 -4.23
N GLN A 22 17.95 -12.20 -3.78
CA GLN A 22 19.09 -11.74 -2.97
C GLN A 22 18.96 -10.21 -2.80
N GLY A 23 18.61 -9.76 -1.59
CA GLY A 23 18.40 -8.33 -1.29
C GLY A 23 16.99 -7.93 -0.85
N GLY A 24 16.18 -8.86 -0.33
CA GLY A 24 15.07 -8.60 0.60
C GLY A 24 14.02 -7.55 0.21
N GLY A 25 13.86 -7.26 -1.08
CA GLY A 25 12.94 -6.23 -1.57
C GLY A 25 12.09 -6.80 -2.69
N GLY A 26 10.86 -7.21 -2.36
CA GLY A 26 9.83 -7.27 -3.39
C GLY A 26 9.77 -5.93 -4.12
N GLN A 27 9.41 -5.96 -5.40
CA GLN A 27 9.25 -4.76 -6.22
C GLN A 27 8.45 -3.72 -5.43
N ARG A 28 9.06 -2.55 -5.19
CA ARG A 28 8.37 -1.45 -4.50
C ARG A 28 7.14 -1.11 -5.33
N GLN A 29 5.96 -1.24 -4.74
CA GLN A 29 4.72 -0.83 -5.42
C GLN A 29 4.80 0.64 -5.85
N THR A 30 4.28 0.92 -7.04
CA THR A 30 4.17 2.30 -7.54
C THR A 30 3.13 3.09 -6.72
N PRO A 31 3.16 4.44 -6.73
CA PRO A 31 2.12 5.23 -6.06
C PRO A 31 0.70 4.91 -6.56
N GLU A 32 0.57 4.60 -7.85
CA GLU A 32 -0.70 4.23 -8.48
C GLU A 32 -1.21 2.88 -7.98
N GLU A 33 -0.35 1.85 -7.98
CA GLU A 33 -0.69 0.52 -7.44
C GLU A 33 -1.09 0.60 -5.96
N ARG A 34 -0.36 1.39 -5.17
CA ARG A 34 -0.68 1.63 -3.76
C ARG A 34 -2.00 2.36 -3.57
N THR A 35 -2.33 3.28 -4.49
CA THR A 35 -3.60 4.01 -4.46
C THR A 35 -4.75 3.06 -4.72
N LYS A 36 -4.66 2.26 -5.78
CA LYS A 36 -5.66 1.23 -6.08
C LYS A 36 -5.88 0.27 -4.91
N ALA A 37 -4.80 -0.28 -4.34
CA ALA A 37 -4.89 -1.18 -3.20
C ALA A 37 -5.50 -0.51 -1.95
N THR A 38 -5.25 0.78 -1.75
CA THR A 38 -5.86 1.55 -0.66
C THR A 38 -7.36 1.76 -0.91
N MET A 39 -7.75 2.12 -2.13
CA MET A 39 -9.16 2.29 -2.51
C MET A 39 -9.95 0.99 -2.41
N GLU A 40 -9.35 -0.15 -2.77
CA GLU A 40 -9.95 -1.48 -2.59
C GLU A 40 -10.24 -1.78 -1.11
N LYS A 41 -9.31 -1.45 -0.21
CA LYS A 41 -9.50 -1.60 1.25
C LYS A 41 -10.53 -0.64 1.84
N MET A 42 -10.84 0.45 1.13
CA MET A 42 -11.88 1.41 1.53
C MET A 42 -13.28 1.02 1.07
N ALA A 43 -13.46 -0.09 0.32
CA ALA A 43 -14.77 -0.55 -0.10
C ALA A 43 -15.83 -0.62 1.03
N PRO A 44 -15.50 -1.04 2.27
CA PRO A 44 -16.46 -1.07 3.39
C PRO A 44 -17.03 0.30 3.79
N LEU A 45 -16.37 1.41 3.44
CA LEU A 45 -16.85 2.76 3.73
C LEU A 45 -18.09 3.15 2.91
N ASN A 46 -18.44 2.36 1.88
CA ASN A 46 -19.59 2.58 1.00
C ASN A 46 -19.66 4.02 0.46
N LEU A 47 -18.51 4.58 0.10
CA LEU A 47 -18.41 5.93 -0.47
C LEU A 47 -19.25 6.04 -1.75
N ASP A 48 -19.97 7.16 -1.90
CA ASP A 48 -20.65 7.50 -3.15
C ASP A 48 -19.63 7.84 -4.26
N ALA A 49 -20.12 8.06 -5.48
CA ALA A 49 -19.25 8.29 -6.63
C ALA A 49 -18.38 9.55 -6.50
N GLU A 50 -18.91 10.63 -5.92
CA GLU A 50 -18.18 11.89 -5.76
C GLU A 50 -17.11 11.75 -4.66
N ALA A 51 -17.47 11.15 -3.52
CA ALA A 51 -16.57 10.87 -2.42
C ALA A 51 -15.45 9.92 -2.85
N LYS A 52 -15.74 8.89 -3.65
CA LYS A 52 -14.74 7.98 -4.23
C LYS A 52 -13.72 8.72 -5.07
N ALA A 53 -14.17 9.55 -6.02
CA ALA A 53 -13.28 10.29 -6.91
C ALA A 53 -12.36 11.26 -6.12
N LYS A 54 -12.92 12.02 -5.17
CA LYS A 54 -12.12 12.90 -4.30
C LYS A 54 -11.12 12.13 -3.45
N THR A 55 -11.54 10.98 -2.90
CA THR A 55 -10.68 10.13 -2.07
C THR A 55 -9.52 9.56 -2.87
N GLU A 56 -9.77 9.08 -4.08
CA GLU A 56 -8.71 8.56 -4.96
C GLU A 56 -7.64 9.62 -5.26
N ILE A 57 -8.06 10.86 -5.54
CA ILE A 57 -7.14 11.99 -5.73
C ILE A 57 -6.31 12.23 -4.45
N ILE A 58 -6.97 12.33 -3.29
CA ILE A 58 -6.30 12.56 -2.00
C ILE A 58 -5.26 11.47 -1.69
N ILE A 59 -5.61 10.20 -1.93
CA ILE A 59 -4.73 9.05 -1.67
C ILE A 59 -3.58 9.01 -2.68
N SER A 60 -3.83 9.31 -3.95
CA SER A 60 -2.81 9.39 -5.00
C SER A 60 -1.76 10.47 -4.68
N GLU A 61 -2.21 11.67 -4.32
CA GLU A 61 -1.33 12.77 -3.88
C GLU A 61 -0.50 12.36 -2.66
N PHE A 62 -1.14 11.77 -1.65
CA PHE A 62 -0.46 11.30 -0.44
C PHE A 62 0.61 10.23 -0.75
N ASN A 63 0.29 9.24 -1.58
CA ASN A 63 1.21 8.17 -1.92
C ASN A 63 2.42 8.67 -2.72
N THR A 64 2.18 9.58 -3.66
CA THR A 64 3.23 10.24 -4.45
C THR A 64 4.15 11.07 -3.57
N ALA A 65 3.57 11.96 -2.74
CA ALA A 65 4.34 12.80 -1.82
C ALA A 65 5.12 11.96 -0.79
N SER A 66 4.50 10.90 -0.25
CA SER A 66 5.16 9.99 0.69
C SER A 66 6.31 9.22 0.07
N GLN A 67 6.16 8.74 -1.16
CA GLN A 67 7.24 8.04 -1.86
C GLN A 67 8.41 8.98 -2.12
N LYS A 68 8.14 10.19 -2.61
CA LYS A 68 9.17 11.22 -2.87
C LYS A 68 9.91 11.60 -1.59
N ALA A 69 9.19 12.05 -0.56
CA ALA A 69 9.78 12.50 0.70
C ALA A 69 10.60 11.39 1.40
N MET A 70 10.10 10.15 1.40
CA MET A 70 10.82 9.02 2.00
C MET A 70 12.06 8.60 1.21
N THR A 71 12.07 8.85 -0.10
CA THR A 71 13.24 8.60 -0.95
C THR A 71 14.30 9.66 -0.70
N GLU A 72 13.94 10.94 -0.78
CA GLU A 72 14.83 12.08 -0.52
C GLU A 72 15.45 12.02 0.88
N LEU A 73 14.64 11.76 1.92
CA LEU A 73 15.15 11.64 3.29
C LEU A 73 16.05 10.42 3.48
N ARG A 74 15.84 9.32 2.73
CA ARG A 74 16.73 8.15 2.82
C ARG A 74 18.06 8.46 2.16
N GLU A 75 18.04 9.15 1.03
CA GLU A 75 19.23 9.57 0.29
C GLU A 75 20.04 10.62 1.04
N SER A 76 19.38 11.50 1.81
CA SER A 76 20.05 12.48 2.66
C SER A 76 20.64 11.88 3.95
N GLY A 77 20.43 10.58 4.21
CA GLY A 77 20.87 9.93 5.44
C GLY A 77 20.10 10.38 6.69
N ALA A 78 18.87 10.90 6.53
CA ALA A 78 18.06 11.37 7.65
C ALA A 78 17.82 10.26 8.68
N ASP A 79 17.80 10.66 9.95
CA ASP A 79 17.56 9.74 11.05
C ASP A 79 16.11 9.22 11.07
N ARG A 80 15.90 8.23 11.95
CA ARG A 80 14.59 7.59 12.09
C ARG A 80 13.53 8.57 12.61
N GLU A 81 13.90 9.53 13.44
CA GLU A 81 12.98 10.49 14.03
C GLU A 81 12.43 11.44 12.97
N THR A 82 13.30 12.01 12.14
CA THR A 82 12.96 12.86 10.99
C THR A 82 12.03 12.12 10.02
N MET A 83 12.36 10.87 9.73
CA MET A 83 11.53 10.01 8.88
C MET A 83 10.13 9.77 9.47
N MET A 84 10.02 9.53 10.78
CA MET A 84 8.75 9.34 11.45
C MET A 84 7.93 10.63 11.50
N ALA A 85 8.57 11.76 11.82
CA ALA A 85 7.94 13.07 11.83
C ALA A 85 7.36 13.41 10.46
N LYS A 86 8.13 13.22 9.38
CA LYS A 86 7.64 13.51 8.03
C LYS A 86 6.48 12.61 7.61
N ARG A 87 6.52 11.33 7.97
CA ARG A 87 5.41 10.40 7.72
C ARG A 87 4.14 10.81 8.46
N LYS A 88 4.28 11.25 9.72
CA LYS A 88 3.17 11.74 10.52
C LYS A 88 2.57 13.00 9.91
N GLU A 89 3.39 13.98 9.55
CA GLU A 89 2.98 15.22 8.90
C GLU A 89 2.14 14.94 7.62
N LEU A 90 2.65 14.07 6.74
CA LEU A 90 1.94 13.70 5.51
C LEU A 90 0.63 12.96 5.78
N SER A 91 0.61 12.11 6.81
CA SER A 91 -0.59 11.35 7.19
C SER A 91 -1.66 12.25 7.81
N ASP A 92 -1.26 13.20 8.67
CA ASP A 92 -2.16 14.19 9.26
C ASP A 92 -2.74 15.12 8.18
N ALA A 93 -1.94 15.53 7.20
CA ALA A 93 -2.41 16.33 6.06
C ALA A 93 -3.44 15.59 5.22
N ARG A 94 -3.20 14.30 4.91
CA ARG A 94 -4.18 13.44 4.22
C ARG A 94 -5.46 13.30 5.03
N ASP A 95 -5.35 13.03 6.33
CA ASP A 95 -6.53 12.89 7.20
C ASP A 95 -7.34 14.19 7.31
N GLY A 96 -6.67 15.34 7.30
CA GLY A 96 -7.33 16.65 7.20
C GLY A 96 -8.18 16.77 5.94
N LYS A 97 -7.65 16.33 4.78
CA LYS A 97 -8.40 16.31 3.52
C LYS A 97 -9.55 15.29 3.55
N LEU A 98 -9.32 14.08 4.07
CA LEU A 98 -10.35 13.03 4.15
C LEU A 98 -11.52 13.44 5.03
N LYS A 99 -11.30 14.17 6.14
CA LYS A 99 -12.37 14.70 7.01
C LYS A 99 -13.34 15.65 6.30
N LEU A 100 -12.94 16.27 5.20
CA LEU A 100 -13.82 17.14 4.40
C LEU A 100 -14.70 16.34 3.43
N VAL A 101 -14.38 15.06 3.21
CA VAL A 101 -15.07 14.18 2.26
C VAL A 101 -15.87 13.10 3.00
N PHE A 102 -15.35 12.62 4.12
CA PHE A 102 -15.95 11.53 4.90
C PHE A 102 -16.90 12.06 5.96
N THR A 103 -17.97 11.30 6.21
CA THR A 103 -18.74 11.42 7.44
C THR A 103 -17.89 11.03 8.66
N GLU A 104 -18.33 11.41 9.85
CA GLU A 104 -17.64 11.02 11.10
C GLU A 104 -17.50 9.50 11.23
N ALA A 105 -18.55 8.74 10.88
CA ALA A 105 -18.55 7.28 10.94
C ALA A 105 -17.51 6.68 9.98
N GLN A 106 -17.45 7.18 8.74
CA GLN A 106 -16.47 6.73 7.74
C GLN A 106 -15.04 7.09 8.17
N MET A 107 -14.85 8.29 8.73
CA MET A 107 -13.54 8.71 9.24
C MET A 107 -13.10 7.87 10.44
N LYS A 108 -14.03 7.49 11.32
CA LYS A 108 -13.75 6.57 12.43
C LYS A 108 -13.31 5.21 11.90
N GLN A 109 -14.06 4.62 10.97
CA GLN A 109 -13.69 3.34 10.37
C GLN A 109 -12.35 3.41 9.62
N TRP A 110 -12.07 4.53 8.94
CA TRP A 110 -10.77 4.78 8.33
C TRP A 110 -9.62 4.68 9.34
N LYS A 111 -9.73 5.36 10.50
CA LYS A 111 -8.66 5.39 11.52
C LYS A 111 -8.53 4.08 12.27
N ASP A 112 -9.64 3.41 12.55
CA ASP A 112 -9.67 2.23 13.40
C ASP A 112 -9.32 0.95 12.64
N GLU A 113 -9.70 0.85 11.37
CA GLU A 113 -9.62 -0.41 10.60
C GLU A 113 -8.72 -0.29 9.37
N ILE A 114 -9.01 0.69 8.51
CA ILE A 114 -8.44 0.72 7.16
C ILE A 114 -6.99 1.19 7.20
N GLU A 115 -6.70 2.37 7.77
CA GLU A 115 -5.35 2.93 7.86
C GLU A 115 -4.37 1.95 8.54
N PRO A 116 -4.70 1.34 9.70
CA PRO A 116 -3.83 0.34 10.32
C PRO A 116 -3.52 -0.84 9.40
N SER A 117 -4.50 -1.28 8.60
CA SER A 117 -4.32 -2.39 7.65
C SER A 117 -3.38 -2.09 6.48
N LEU A 118 -3.08 -0.82 6.21
CA LEU A 118 -2.15 -0.40 5.14
C LEU A 118 -0.68 -0.51 5.55
N ARG A 119 -0.40 -0.67 6.85
CA ARG A 119 0.96 -0.79 7.35
C ARG A 119 1.52 -2.16 6.94
N PRO A 120 2.79 -2.24 6.48
CA PRO A 120 3.43 -3.52 6.24
C PRO A 120 3.35 -4.36 7.51
N GLN A 121 2.71 -5.53 7.43
CA GLN A 121 2.82 -6.53 8.48
C GLN A 121 4.28 -6.93 8.55
N ARG A 122 4.95 -6.63 9.68
CA ARG A 122 6.27 -7.18 9.92
C ARG A 122 6.09 -8.70 9.89
N PRO A 123 6.87 -9.46 9.09
CA PRO A 123 6.93 -10.90 9.26
C PRO A 123 7.20 -11.12 10.75
N GLY A 124 6.29 -11.83 11.42
CA GLY A 124 6.45 -12.13 12.83
C GLY A 124 7.86 -12.68 13.01
N GLY A 125 8.60 -12.12 13.96
CA GLY A 125 9.86 -12.70 14.41
C GLY A 125 9.57 -14.05 15.04
N GLY A 126 9.32 -15.06 14.20
CA GLY A 126 9.28 -16.46 14.55
C GLY A 126 10.74 -16.89 14.66
N GLY A 127 11.14 -17.15 15.90
CA GLY A 127 12.52 -17.34 16.30
C GLY A 127 13.21 -18.54 15.68
N ASN A 128 14.54 -18.46 15.73
CA ASN A 128 15.39 -19.42 16.41
C ASN A 128 16.61 -18.68 16.97
#